data_AF-A0A845SP24-F1
#
_entry.id   AF-A0A845SP24-F1
#
_cell.length_a   1.000
_cell.length_b   1.000
_cell.length_c   1.000
_cell.angle_alpha   90.00
_cell.angle_beta   90.00
_cell.angle_gamma   90.00
#
_symmetry.space_group_name_H-M   'P 1'
#
loop_
_entity.id
_entity.type
_entity.pdbx_description
1 polymer ?
#
loop_
_entity_poly.entity_id
_entity_poly.type
_entity_poly.pdbx_seq_one_letter_code
_entity_poly.pdbx_strand_id
1 'polypeptide(L)'
;MFSNRIRFLRQSKQINQVQLSEKLNVTKQTISNWENGNILPSVEMLIKIANFFKVSTDYLLDRDVQKSENIYMIDVTGLSPQQIEHIQYIVEDFRNGAD
;
A
#
# COMPACT_ATOMS: atom_id res chain seq x y z
N MET A 1 -6.90 6.29 1.29
CA MET A 1 -5.78 5.42 0.90
C MET A 1 -5.15 5.95 -0.39
N PHE A 2 -5.33 5.35 -1.58
CA PHE A 2 -4.60 5.78 -2.81
C PHE A 2 -5.06 7.11 -3.42
N SER A 3 -6.38 7.29 -3.63
CA SER A 3 -6.97 8.46 -4.30
C SER A 3 -6.55 9.80 -3.69
N ASN A 4 -6.53 9.85 -2.35
CA ASN A 4 -6.08 11.03 -1.60
C ASN A 4 -4.57 11.28 -1.76
N ARG A 5 -3.74 10.22 -1.74
CA ARG A 5 -2.27 10.32 -1.85
C ARG A 5 -1.86 10.85 -3.21
N ILE A 6 -2.41 10.31 -4.29
CA ILE A 6 -2.09 10.78 -5.64
C ILE A 6 -2.53 12.23 -5.85
N ARG A 7 -3.72 12.61 -5.37
CA ARG A 7 -4.22 14.00 -5.44
C ARG A 7 -3.30 14.96 -4.68
N PHE A 8 -2.91 14.60 -3.46
CA PHE A 8 -1.99 15.38 -2.64
C PHE A 8 -0.64 15.57 -3.32
N LEU A 9 -0.03 14.48 -3.83
CA LEU A 9 1.25 14.54 -4.53
C LEU A 9 1.19 15.39 -5.82
N ARG A 10 0.07 15.30 -6.56
CA ARG A 10 -0.15 16.15 -7.72
C ARG A 10 -0.20 17.64 -7.33
N GLN A 11 -0.95 17.96 -6.28
CA GLN A 11 -1.10 19.34 -5.78
C GLN A 11 0.21 19.89 -5.20
N SER A 12 1.01 19.07 -4.51
CA SER A 12 2.32 19.49 -3.97
C SER A 12 3.35 19.79 -5.06
N LYS A 13 3.22 19.16 -6.23
CA LYS A 13 3.97 19.49 -7.45
C LYS A 13 3.42 20.69 -8.22
N GLN A 14 2.30 21.28 -7.78
CA GLN A 14 1.61 22.41 -8.41
C GLN A 14 1.21 22.16 -9.87
N ILE A 15 0.86 20.91 -10.21
CA ILE A 15 0.40 20.55 -11.55
C ILE A 15 -1.09 20.20 -11.56
N ASN A 16 -1.77 20.46 -12.68
CA ASN A 16 -3.16 20.08 -12.88
C ASN A 16 -3.28 18.62 -13.39
N GLN A 17 -4.51 18.10 -13.46
CA GLN A 17 -4.74 16.71 -13.90
C GLN A 17 -4.31 16.44 -15.34
N VAL A 18 -4.38 17.44 -16.23
CA VAL A 18 -3.93 17.31 -17.63
C VAL A 18 -2.42 17.16 -17.69
N GLN A 19 -1.68 18.02 -16.98
CA GLN A 19 -0.23 17.95 -16.90
C GLN A 19 0.25 16.63 -16.28
N LEU A 20 -0.40 16.14 -15.23
CA LEU A 20 -0.07 14.82 -14.67
C LEU A 20 -0.33 13.69 -15.68
N SER A 21 -1.43 13.79 -16.43
CA SER A 21 -1.78 12.79 -17.45
C SER A 21 -0.74 12.70 -18.57
N GLU A 22 -0.19 13.85 -19.00
CA GLU A 22 0.90 13.92 -19.98
C GLU A 22 2.17 13.26 -19.44
N LYS A 23 2.55 13.57 -18.20
CA LYS A 23 3.75 12.98 -17.56
C LYS A 23 3.63 11.46 -17.39
N LEU A 24 2.43 10.96 -17.13
CA LEU A 24 2.18 9.53 -16.94
C LEU A 24 1.77 8.80 -18.23
N ASN A 25 1.63 9.51 -19.35
CA ASN A 25 1.14 9.00 -20.63
C ASN A 25 -0.22 8.27 -20.49
N VAL A 26 -1.19 8.95 -19.86
CA VAL A 26 -2.57 8.49 -19.69
C VAL A 26 -3.54 9.62 -20.03
N THR A 27 -4.84 9.34 -20.02
CA THR A 27 -5.85 10.40 -20.22
C THR A 27 -6.08 11.20 -18.94
N LYS A 28 -6.53 12.46 -19.06
CA LYS A 28 -7.02 13.24 -17.90
C LYS A 28 -8.13 12.50 -17.15
N GLN A 29 -9.02 11.81 -17.86
CA GLN A 29 -10.11 11.03 -17.25
C GLN A 29 -9.57 9.92 -16.36
N THR A 30 -8.48 9.27 -16.76
CA THR A 30 -7.77 8.27 -15.94
C THR A 30 -7.30 8.88 -14.62
N ILE A 31 -6.67 10.06 -14.65
CA ILE A 31 -6.26 10.78 -13.43
C ILE A 31 -7.47 11.11 -12.55
N SER A 32 -8.56 11.61 -13.15
CA SER A 32 -9.79 11.92 -12.42
C SER A 32 -10.39 10.67 -11.74
N ASN A 33 -10.43 9.55 -12.45
CA ASN A 33 -10.92 8.28 -11.91
C ASN A 33 -10.07 7.81 -10.71
N TRP A 34 -8.75 7.97 -10.77
CA TRP A 34 -7.85 7.65 -9.66
C TRP A 34 -8.07 8.57 -8.46
N GLU A 35 -8.15 9.89 -8.67
CA GLU A 35 -8.32 10.87 -7.58
C GLU A 35 -9.70 10.82 -6.91
N ASN A 36 -10.71 10.33 -7.62
CA ASN A 36 -12.06 10.12 -7.08
C ASN A 36 -12.26 8.70 -6.54
N GLY A 37 -11.30 7.79 -6.71
CA GLY A 37 -11.39 6.41 -6.23
C GLY A 37 -12.30 5.50 -7.06
N ASN A 38 -12.66 5.89 -8.29
CA ASN A 38 -13.52 5.10 -9.17
C ASN A 38 -12.80 3.85 -9.71
N ILE A 39 -11.50 3.98 -9.99
CA ILE A 39 -10.65 2.93 -10.56
C ILE A 39 -9.27 3.04 -9.89
N LEU A 40 -8.55 1.92 -9.78
CA LEU A 40 -7.15 1.88 -9.34
C LEU A 40 -6.20 1.72 -10.54
N PRO A 41 -4.95 2.22 -10.46
CA PRO A 41 -3.93 1.95 -11.47
C PRO A 41 -3.57 0.45 -11.49
N SER A 42 -3.05 -0.03 -12.62
CA SER A 42 -2.34 -1.31 -12.66
C SER A 42 -1.08 -1.26 -11.77
N VAL A 43 -0.52 -2.42 -11.43
CA VAL A 43 0.73 -2.51 -10.67
C VAL A 43 1.87 -1.77 -11.37
N GLU A 44 2.02 -1.95 -12.68
CA GLU A 44 3.03 -1.24 -13.48
C GLU A 44 2.85 0.28 -13.42
N MET A 45 1.60 0.75 -13.52
CA MET A 45 1.29 2.18 -13.43
C MET A 45 1.52 2.71 -12.01
N LEU A 46 1.22 1.93 -10.97
CA LEU A 46 1.51 2.28 -9.58
C LEU A 46 3.02 2.50 -9.37
N ILE A 47 3.86 1.62 -9.91
CA ILE A 47 5.33 1.76 -9.89
C ILE A 47 5.75 3.02 -10.65
N LYS A 48 5.16 3.30 -11.82
CA LYS A 48 5.44 4.52 -12.59
C LYS A 48 5.09 5.79 -11.81
N ILE A 49 3.95 5.81 -11.13
CA ILE A 49 3.51 6.92 -10.27
C ILE A 49 4.49 7.10 -9.10
N ALA A 50 4.87 6.01 -8.44
CA ALA A 50 5.83 6.01 -7.34
C ALA A 50 7.17 6.63 -7.77
N ASN A 51 7.71 6.21 -8.91
CA ASN A 51 8.94 6.75 -9.49
C ASN A 51 8.82 8.23 -9.86
N PHE A 52 7.71 8.64 -10.49
CA PHE A 52 7.49 10.04 -10.87
C PHE A 52 7.48 10.98 -9.65
N PHE A 53 6.83 10.56 -8.56
CA PHE A 53 6.75 11.35 -7.34
C PHE A 53 7.91 11.12 -6.36
N LYS A 54 8.82 10.17 -6.65
CA LYS A 54 9.93 9.77 -5.79
C LYS A 54 9.48 9.30 -4.39
N VAL A 55 8.46 8.45 -4.37
CA VAL A 55 7.90 7.83 -3.14
C VAL A 55 7.84 6.31 -3.31
N SER A 56 7.65 5.56 -2.23
CA SER A 56 7.39 4.11 -2.33
C SER A 56 5.95 3.82 -2.76
N THR A 57 5.71 2.63 -3.30
CA THR A 57 4.35 2.12 -3.52
C THR A 57 3.58 1.99 -2.21
N ASP A 58 4.25 1.65 -1.11
CA ASP A 58 3.64 1.59 0.22
C ASP A 58 3.10 2.95 0.66
N TYR A 59 3.82 4.05 0.41
CA TYR A 59 3.30 5.40 0.66
C TYR A 59 2.03 5.69 -0.17
N LEU A 60 2.03 5.32 -1.45
CA LEU A 60 0.86 5.51 -2.32
C LEU A 60 -0.34 4.68 -1.85
N LEU A 61 -0.10 3.50 -1.30
CA LEU A 61 -1.12 2.59 -0.79
C LEU A 61 -1.48 2.82 0.68
N ASP A 62 -0.95 3.88 1.30
CA ASP A 62 -1.20 4.23 2.71
C ASP A 62 -0.70 3.16 3.70
N ARG A 63 0.32 2.39 3.29
CA ARG A 63 1.01 1.38 4.11
C ARG A 63 2.20 1.94 4.88
N ASP A 64 2.62 3.17 4.60
CA ASP A 64 3.66 3.88 5.36
C ASP A 64 3.17 4.34 6.75
N VAL A 65 1.87 4.57 6.90
CA VAL A 65 1.22 4.96 8.17
C VAL A 65 0.88 3.75 9.04
N GLN A 66 1.05 2.53 8.54
CA GLN A 66 1.09 1.33 9.39
C GLN A 66 2.45 1.23 10.10
N LYS A 67 2.82 2.30 10.81
CA LYS A 67 3.65 2.21 12.03
C LYS A 67 2.73 1.80 13.18
N SER A 68 2.17 0.61 13.09
CA SER A 68 1.45 0.00 14.21
C SER A 68 1.62 -1.50 14.08
N GLU A 69 2.49 -2.00 14.95
CA GLU A 69 2.92 -3.39 15.13
C GLU A 69 4.02 -3.85 14.17
N ASN A 70 5.17 -4.18 14.75
CA ASN A 70 6.18 -4.98 14.06
C ASN A 70 5.52 -6.33 13.73
N ILE A 71 5.00 -6.47 12.52
CA ILE A 71 4.45 -7.74 12.06
C ILE A 71 5.63 -8.69 11.83
N TYR A 72 5.89 -9.55 12.80
CA TYR A 72 6.84 -10.65 12.69
C TYR A 72 6.12 -11.84 12.05
N MET A 73 6.59 -12.29 10.89
CA MET A 73 6.09 -13.50 10.24
C MET A 73 7.02 -14.68 10.56
N ILE A 74 6.43 -15.83 10.86
CA ILE A 74 7.13 -17.10 11.03
C ILE A 74 6.81 -17.95 9.80
N ASP A 75 7.84 -18.41 9.09
CA ASP A 75 7.68 -19.38 8.00
C ASP A 75 7.36 -20.76 8.59
N VAL A 76 6.20 -21.30 8.23
CA VAL A 76 5.70 -22.61 8.69
C VAL A 76 5.68 -23.66 7.58
N THR A 77 6.38 -23.39 6.47
CA THR A 77 6.46 -24.31 5.33
C THR A 77 7.00 -25.67 5.77
N GLY A 78 6.27 -26.74 5.42
CA GLY A 78 6.65 -28.12 5.78
C GLY A 78 6.13 -28.62 7.12
N LEU A 79 5.40 -27.78 7.89
CA LEU A 79 4.73 -28.21 9.13
C LEU A 79 3.33 -28.79 8.86
N SER A 80 2.90 -29.72 9.71
CA SER A 80 1.53 -30.23 9.70
C SER A 80 0.54 -29.23 10.33
N PRO A 81 -0.78 -29.35 10.05
CA PRO A 81 -1.79 -28.52 10.68
C PRO A 81 -1.73 -28.55 12.22
N GLN A 82 -1.47 -29.71 12.82
CA GLN A 82 -1.36 -29.87 14.27
C GLN A 82 -0.12 -29.14 14.84
N GLN A 83 0.99 -29.13 14.11
CA GLN A 83 2.20 -28.40 14.53
C GLN A 83 1.99 -26.89 14.46
N ILE A 84 1.27 -26.41 13.43
CA ILE A 84 0.88 -24.99 13.32
C ILE A 84 -0.06 -24.60 14.46
N GLU A 85 -1.04 -25.45 14.79
CA GLU A 85 -1.95 -25.24 15.92
C GLU A 85 -1.16 -25.11 17.24
N HIS A 86 -0.16 -25.96 17.46
CA HIS A 86 0.69 -25.87 18.63
C HIS A 86 1.49 -24.56 18.71
N ILE A 87 2.03 -24.09 17.59
CA ILE A 87 2.72 -22.79 17.51
C ILE A 87 1.74 -21.63 17.81
N GLN A 88 0.51 -21.72 17.34
CA GLN A 88 -0.53 -20.75 17.64
C GLN A 88 -0.86 -20.71 19.14
N TYR A 89 -1.00 -21.87 19.79
CA TYR A 89 -1.20 -21.92 21.25
C TYR A 89 -0.05 -21.27 22.01
N ILE A 90 1.22 -21.50 21.63
CA ILE A 90 2.37 -20.83 22.25
C ILE A 90 2.26 -19.30 22.13
N VAL A 91 1.87 -18.79 20.95
CA VAL A 91 1.68 -17.35 20.74
C VAL A 91 0.57 -16.81 21.62
N GLU A 92 -0.55 -17.53 21.74
CA GLU A 92 -1.66 -17.15 22.63
C GLU A 92 -1.27 -17.24 24.11
N ASP A 93 -0.49 -18.23 24.51
CA ASP A 93 0.04 -18.34 25.88
C ASP A 93 0.90 -17.13 26.23
N PHE A 94 1.76 -16.68 25.33
CA PHE A 94 2.55 -15.45 25.53
C PHE A 94 1.68 -14.18 25.60
N ARG A 95 0.57 -14.14 24.85
CA ARG A 95 -0.38 -13.00 24.90
C ARG A 95 -1.16 -12.97 26.21
N ASN A 96 -1.54 -14.14 26.71
CA ASN A 96 -2.38 -14.28 27.91
C ASN A 96 -1.55 -14.38 29.21
N GLY A 97 -0.26 -14.68 29.12
CA GLY A 97 0.67 -14.84 30.26
C GLY A 97 1.54 -13.61 30.55
N ALA A 98 1.25 -12.46 29.95
CA ALA A 98 1.90 -11.19 30.27
C ALA A 98 1.17 -10.49 31.44
N ASP A 99 1.46 -10.96 32.66
CA ASP A 99 1.39 -10.17 33.89
C ASP A 99 2.79 -9.64 34.24
#